data_AF-A0A8S3RZ92-F1
#
_entry.id   AF-A0A8S3RZ92-F1
#
_cell.length_a   1.000
_cell.length_b   1.000
_cell.length_c   1.000
_cell.angle_alpha   90.00
_cell.angle_beta   90.00
_cell.angle_gamma   90.00
#
_symmetry.space_group_name_H-M   'P 1'
#
loop_
_entity.id
_entity.type
_entity.pdbx_description
1 polymer ?
#
loop_
_entity_poly.entity_id
_entity_poly.type
_entity_poly.pdbx_seq_one_letter_code
_entity_poly.pdbx_strand_id
1 'polypeptide(L)'
;MLYLCVCYLQPERSSRGNIAQEFYDHLLSQVYLYSSYNPVLICGDFNGRIGNSQDRTDSICTLPDRCYIDSVKNAFGVFLLEFLNDSNCSLLNGRGDSTKDNFTYVSPIGKSVVDYMITPHASFTKFYDFEVKLVSDLLIDHNIEVHPNSRVPDHSVLQCSFDYSEYRNYSSPQVAKNANL
;
A
#
# COMPACT_ATOMS: atom_id res chain seq x y z
N MET A 1 17.77 -0.80 -3.71
CA MET A 1 17.34 -0.55 -2.30
C MET A 1 15.85 -0.27 -2.34
N LEU A 2 15.03 -0.80 -1.43
CA LEU A 2 13.59 -0.49 -1.40
C LEU A 2 13.37 0.81 -0.61
N TYR A 3 12.60 1.76 -1.16
CA TYR A 3 12.12 2.92 -0.39
C TYR A 3 10.71 2.65 0.12
N LEU A 4 10.57 2.70 1.46
CA LEU A 4 9.29 2.55 2.13
C LEU A 4 8.79 3.93 2.59
N CYS A 5 7.61 4.33 2.13
CA CYS A 5 6.91 5.53 2.58
C CYS A 5 5.69 5.12 3.41
N VAL A 6 5.71 5.41 4.72
CA VAL A 6 4.59 5.08 5.61
C VAL A 6 3.77 6.34 5.87
N CYS A 7 2.49 6.27 5.54
CA CYS A 7 1.57 7.40 5.51
C CYS A 7 0.47 7.25 6.56
N TYR A 8 0.02 8.38 7.09
CA TYR A 8 -1.20 8.46 7.88
C TYR A 8 -1.92 9.76 7.53
N LEU A 9 -3.11 9.64 6.93
CA LEU A 9 -3.99 10.77 6.66
C LEU A 9 -5.13 10.75 7.69
N GLN A 10 -5.26 11.82 8.46
CA GLN A 10 -6.29 11.91 9.51
C GLN A 10 -7.70 11.84 8.91
N PRO A 11 -8.70 11.25 9.59
CA PRO A 11 -10.06 11.11 9.06
C PRO A 11 -10.69 12.43 8.58
N GLU A 12 -11.57 12.36 7.58
CA GLU A 12 -12.23 13.53 6.94
C GLU A 12 -12.94 14.46 7.93
N ARG A 13 -13.51 13.91 9.00
CA ARG A 13 -14.23 14.69 10.04
C ARG A 13 -13.33 15.17 11.17
N SER A 14 -12.02 14.96 11.08
CA SER A 14 -11.05 15.44 12.07
C SER A 14 -10.79 16.94 11.90
N SER A 15 -10.13 17.54 12.90
CA SER A 15 -9.73 18.96 12.86
C SER A 15 -8.77 19.30 11.71
N ARG A 16 -8.15 18.29 11.09
CA ARG A 16 -7.26 18.45 9.93
C ARG A 16 -7.79 17.71 8.69
N GLY A 17 -9.09 17.45 8.58
CA GLY A 17 -9.65 16.78 7.41
C GLY A 17 -9.47 17.55 6.08
N ASN A 18 -9.27 18.87 6.16
CA ASN A 18 -9.18 19.74 4.98
C ASN A 18 -7.80 19.76 4.29
N ILE A 19 -6.80 19.02 4.79
CA ILE A 19 -5.43 19.02 4.21
C ILE A 19 -5.14 17.80 3.32
N ALA A 20 -6.16 17.03 2.92
CA ALA A 20 -5.97 15.84 2.09
C ALA A 20 -5.29 16.15 0.76
N GLN A 21 -5.67 17.25 0.10
CA GLN A 21 -5.03 17.67 -1.16
C GLN A 21 -3.54 17.97 -0.96
N GLU A 22 -3.20 18.82 0.02
CA GLU A 22 -1.81 19.18 0.32
C GLU A 22 -0.96 17.95 0.68
N PHE A 23 -1.56 16.98 1.39
CA PHE A 23 -0.93 15.70 1.69
C PHE A 23 -0.56 14.92 0.42
N TYR A 24 -1.49 14.79 -0.54
CA TYR A 24 -1.23 14.07 -1.79
C TYR A 24 -0.26 14.85 -2.70
N ASP A 25 -0.33 16.18 -2.75
CA ASP A 25 0.62 17.01 -3.50
C ASP A 25 2.05 16.81 -2.96
N HIS A 26 2.20 16.77 -1.64
CA HIS A 26 3.50 16.49 -1.01
C HIS A 26 3.96 15.05 -1.31
N LEU A 27 3.09 14.06 -1.16
CA LEU A 27 3.41 12.66 -1.45
C LEU A 27 3.83 12.47 -2.91
N LEU A 28 3.14 13.12 -3.86
CA LEU A 28 3.47 13.11 -5.28
C LEU A 28 4.89 13.60 -5.53
N SER A 29 5.29 14.70 -4.89
CA SER A 29 6.67 15.22 -4.98
C SER A 29 7.71 14.20 -4.51
N GLN A 30 7.40 13.43 -3.46
CA GLN A 30 8.30 12.40 -2.95
C GLN A 30 8.40 11.21 -3.92
N VAL A 31 7.28 10.78 -4.52
CA VAL A 31 7.29 9.70 -5.52
C VAL A 31 8.18 10.07 -6.70
N TYR A 32 8.06 11.29 -7.24
CA TYR A 32 8.91 11.73 -8.35
C TYR A 32 10.40 11.76 -7.99
N LEU A 33 10.73 12.17 -6.75
CA LEU A 33 12.11 12.21 -6.29
C LEU A 33 12.74 10.82 -6.15
N TYR A 34 12.00 9.82 -5.65
CA TYR A 34 12.56 8.51 -5.29
C TYR A 34 12.32 7.39 -6.32
N SER A 35 11.30 7.50 -7.18
CA SER A 35 10.92 6.46 -8.15
C SER A 35 11.94 6.22 -9.26
N SER A 36 12.84 7.18 -9.52
CA SER A 36 13.78 7.13 -10.65
C SER A 36 14.88 6.06 -10.50
N TYR A 37 15.23 5.68 -9.27
CA TYR A 37 16.42 4.84 -9.02
C TYR A 37 16.11 3.54 -8.29
N ASN A 38 14.98 3.48 -7.59
CA ASN A 38 14.69 2.41 -6.65
C ASN A 38 13.18 2.17 -6.61
N PRO A 39 12.75 0.92 -6.39
CA PRO A 39 11.34 0.62 -6.20
C PRO A 39 10.86 1.32 -4.94
N VAL A 40 9.64 1.85 -5.04
CA VAL A 40 8.96 2.58 -3.98
C VAL A 40 7.73 1.77 -3.57
N LEU A 41 7.58 1.53 -2.28
CA LEU A 41 6.35 1.05 -1.66
C LEU A 41 5.82 2.14 -0.73
N ILE A 42 4.61 2.60 -1.00
CA ILE A 42 3.89 3.53 -0.14
C ILE A 42 2.83 2.71 0.58
N CYS A 43 2.70 2.86 1.90
CA CYS A 43 1.68 2.16 2.65
C CYS A 43 1.17 2.96 3.84
N GLY A 44 0.00 2.60 4.34
CA GLY A 44 -0.55 3.14 5.58
C GLY A 44 -2.03 3.46 5.46
N ASP A 45 -2.56 4.13 6.48
CA ASP A 45 -3.96 4.50 6.59
C ASP A 45 -4.21 5.85 5.92
N PHE A 46 -4.96 5.82 4.83
CA PHE A 46 -5.33 7.03 4.07
C PHE A 46 -6.71 7.56 4.46
N ASN A 47 -7.48 6.84 5.28
CA ASN A 47 -8.88 7.15 5.60
C ASN A 47 -9.77 7.42 4.36
N GLY A 48 -9.30 7.02 3.17
CA GLY A 48 -9.95 7.19 1.88
C GLY A 48 -10.56 5.87 1.43
N ARG A 49 -11.82 5.89 1.02
CA ARG A 49 -12.53 4.73 0.48
C ARG A 49 -12.75 4.95 -1.00
N ILE A 50 -12.25 4.05 -1.84
CA ILE A 50 -12.32 4.18 -3.31
C ILE A 50 -13.51 3.44 -3.93
N GLY A 51 -14.24 2.64 -3.13
CA GLY A 51 -15.39 1.87 -3.58
C GLY A 51 -15.04 0.85 -4.66
N ASN A 52 -15.84 0.80 -5.71
CA ASN A 52 -15.62 -0.04 -6.89
C ASN A 52 -14.81 0.64 -8.02
N SER A 53 -14.30 1.85 -7.78
CA SER A 53 -13.44 2.51 -8.77
C SER A 53 -12.17 1.70 -9.02
N GLN A 54 -11.77 1.64 -10.29
CA GLN A 54 -10.44 1.22 -10.67
C GLN A 54 -9.49 2.42 -10.55
N ASP A 55 -8.27 2.17 -10.16
CA ASP A 55 -7.14 3.10 -10.02
C ASP A 55 -6.30 3.21 -11.31
N ARG A 56 -6.86 2.77 -12.44
CA ARG A 56 -6.27 2.94 -13.77
C ARG A 56 -7.25 3.63 -14.72
N THR A 57 -6.71 4.54 -15.52
CA THR A 57 -7.43 5.26 -16.58
C THR A 57 -7.04 4.75 -17.98
N ASP A 58 -5.85 4.16 -18.12
CA ASP A 58 -5.29 3.80 -19.43
C ASP A 58 -5.55 2.35 -19.85
N SER A 59 -6.03 2.21 -21.09
CA SER A 59 -6.24 0.93 -21.79
C SER A 59 -4.95 0.17 -22.13
N ILE A 60 -3.79 0.80 -21.92
CA ILE A 60 -2.45 0.24 -22.19
C ILE A 60 -1.88 -0.47 -20.94
N CYS A 61 -2.42 -0.19 -19.75
CA CYS A 61 -1.95 -0.79 -18.51
C CYS A 61 -2.28 -2.29 -18.48
N THR A 62 -1.25 -3.15 -18.43
CA THR A 62 -1.41 -4.62 -18.43
C THR A 62 -1.68 -5.20 -17.03
N LEU A 63 -1.85 -4.36 -16.01
CA LEU A 63 -2.14 -4.81 -14.66
C LEU A 63 -3.55 -5.43 -14.57
N PRO A 64 -3.74 -6.44 -13.70
CA PRO A 64 -5.07 -7.00 -13.47
C PRO A 64 -6.01 -5.95 -12.85
N ASP A 65 -7.29 -6.09 -13.16
CA ASP A 65 -8.33 -5.31 -12.48
C ASP A 65 -8.39 -5.66 -11.00
N ARG A 66 -8.78 -4.68 -10.20
CA ARG A 66 -8.97 -4.86 -8.78
C ARG A 66 -10.32 -5.51 -8.50
N CYS A 67 -10.32 -6.54 -7.64
CA CYS A 67 -11.52 -7.02 -6.96
C CYS A 67 -11.80 -6.14 -5.75
N TYR A 68 -13.04 -5.65 -5.61
CA TYR A 68 -13.42 -4.77 -4.51
C TYR A 68 -14.34 -5.48 -3.53
N ILE A 69 -14.02 -5.37 -2.24
CA ILE A 69 -14.85 -5.84 -1.13
C ILE A 69 -15.60 -4.70 -0.42
N ASP A 70 -15.06 -3.48 -0.53
CA ASP A 70 -15.70 -2.26 -0.04
C ASP A 70 -16.23 -1.47 -1.23
N SER A 71 -17.56 -1.29 -1.30
CA SER A 71 -18.23 -0.58 -2.39
C SER A 71 -18.45 0.91 -2.10
N VAL A 72 -18.10 1.39 -0.90
CA VAL A 72 -18.33 2.78 -0.51
C VAL A 72 -17.18 3.66 -0.98
N LYS A 73 -17.51 4.87 -1.46
CA LYS A 73 -16.54 5.88 -1.85
C LYS A 73 -16.73 7.17 -1.04
N ASN A 74 -15.65 7.81 -0.62
CA ASN A 74 -15.66 9.12 0.05
C ASN A 74 -14.76 10.15 -0.68
N ALA A 75 -14.74 11.40 -0.21
CA ALA A 75 -13.97 12.48 -0.82
C ALA A 75 -12.46 12.17 -0.85
N PHE A 76 -11.93 11.61 0.24
CA PHE A 76 -10.51 11.23 0.31
C PHE A 76 -10.12 10.12 -0.66
N GLY A 77 -11.04 9.19 -0.93
CA GLY A 77 -10.84 8.18 -1.97
C GLY A 77 -10.81 8.78 -3.38
N VAL A 78 -11.49 9.91 -3.62
CA VAL A 78 -11.38 10.62 -4.91
C VAL A 78 -9.96 11.20 -5.06
N PHE A 79 -9.46 11.91 -4.05
CA PHE A 79 -8.08 12.43 -4.06
C PHE A 79 -7.03 11.32 -4.18
N LEU A 80 -7.25 10.17 -3.54
CA LEU A 80 -6.38 9.01 -3.69
C LEU A 80 -6.33 8.52 -5.15
N LEU A 81 -7.48 8.42 -5.82
CA LEU A 81 -7.54 8.00 -7.23
C LEU A 81 -6.85 9.01 -8.16
N GLU A 82 -7.00 10.31 -7.91
CA GLU A 82 -6.28 11.36 -8.64
C GLU A 82 -4.77 11.24 -8.45
N PHE A 83 -4.31 11.08 -7.20
CA PHE A 83 -2.90 10.84 -6.89
C PHE A 83 -2.34 9.61 -7.61
N LEU A 84 -3.07 8.48 -7.61
CA LEU A 84 -2.63 7.24 -8.27
C LEU A 84 -2.45 7.44 -9.78
N ASN A 85 -3.39 8.14 -10.40
CA ASN A 85 -3.31 8.51 -11.82
C ASN A 85 -2.11 9.43 -12.10
N ASP A 86 -1.96 10.50 -11.32
CA ASP A 86 -0.93 11.53 -11.54
C ASP A 86 0.49 11.04 -11.22
N SER A 87 0.62 10.02 -10.37
CA SER A 87 1.90 9.39 -10.01
C SER A 87 2.21 8.12 -10.81
N ASN A 88 1.32 7.68 -11.71
CA ASN A 88 1.41 6.41 -12.41
C ASN A 88 1.65 5.22 -11.45
N CYS A 89 0.93 5.24 -10.32
CA CYS A 89 0.97 4.22 -9.28
C CYS A 89 -0.33 3.40 -9.25
N SER A 90 -0.23 2.17 -8.74
CA SER A 90 -1.35 1.27 -8.54
C SER A 90 -1.34 0.69 -7.13
N LEU A 91 -2.53 0.33 -6.68
CA LEU A 91 -2.79 -0.38 -5.42
C LEU A 91 -2.44 -1.87 -5.55
N LEU A 92 -1.83 -2.45 -4.52
CA LEU A 92 -1.74 -3.91 -4.39
C LEU A 92 -3.06 -4.51 -3.88
N ASN A 93 -3.81 -3.74 -3.06
CA ASN A 93 -5.10 -4.17 -2.51
C ASN A 93 -6.07 -4.64 -3.59
N GLY A 94 -6.73 -5.77 -3.33
CA GLY A 94 -7.68 -6.37 -4.26
C GLY A 94 -7.08 -6.87 -5.57
N ARG A 95 -5.74 -6.95 -5.68
CA ARG A 95 -5.05 -7.57 -6.82
C ARG A 95 -4.31 -8.83 -6.37
N GLY A 96 -4.50 -9.91 -7.12
CA GLY A 96 -3.94 -11.21 -6.81
C GLY A 96 -5.01 -12.19 -6.36
N ASP A 97 -4.71 -12.94 -5.29
CA ASP A 97 -5.61 -13.97 -4.77
C ASP A 97 -6.73 -13.34 -3.91
N SER A 98 -7.95 -13.31 -4.45
CA SER A 98 -9.12 -12.77 -3.75
C SER A 98 -9.44 -13.48 -2.42
N THR A 99 -8.93 -14.69 -2.19
CA THR A 99 -9.13 -15.41 -0.93
C THR A 99 -8.24 -14.88 0.20
N LYS A 100 -7.22 -14.08 -0.14
CA LYS A 100 -6.29 -13.42 0.77
C LYS A 100 -6.61 -11.94 1.01
N ASP A 101 -7.68 -11.43 0.41
CA ASP A 101 -8.11 -10.04 0.58
C ASP A 101 -9.14 -9.92 1.71
N ASN A 102 -9.10 -8.80 2.43
CA ASN A 102 -9.99 -8.56 3.57
C ASN A 102 -10.13 -7.06 3.87
N PHE A 103 -11.08 -6.70 4.73
CA PHE A 103 -11.23 -5.33 5.19
C PHE A 103 -9.99 -4.91 5.96
N THR A 104 -9.51 -3.71 5.69
CA THR A 104 -8.30 -3.18 6.34
C THR A 104 -8.60 -2.47 7.64
N TYR A 105 -9.86 -2.13 7.86
CA TYR A 105 -10.41 -1.63 9.12
C TYR A 105 -11.69 -2.39 9.48
N VAL A 106 -11.77 -2.90 10.71
CA VAL A 106 -12.91 -3.63 11.28
C VAL A 106 -13.16 -3.17 12.71
N SER A 107 -14.34 -2.60 12.94
CA SER A 107 -14.81 -2.19 14.26
C SER A 107 -16.23 -2.69 14.52
N PRO A 108 -16.75 -2.61 15.75
CA PRO A 108 -18.13 -2.99 16.05
C PRO A 108 -19.20 -2.20 15.27
N ILE A 109 -18.85 -1.01 14.77
CA ILE A 109 -19.79 -0.13 14.05
C ILE A 109 -19.69 -0.25 12.53
N GLY A 110 -18.70 -0.98 12.01
CA GLY A 110 -18.54 -1.15 10.58
C GLY A 110 -17.13 -1.54 10.16
N LYS A 111 -16.99 -1.73 8.85
CA LYS A 111 -15.76 -2.16 8.20
C LYS A 111 -15.51 -1.34 6.93
N SER A 112 -14.26 -1.12 6.60
CA SER A 112 -13.84 -0.36 5.43
C SER A 112 -12.48 -0.80 4.92
N VAL A 113 -12.20 -0.46 3.66
CA VAL A 113 -10.83 -0.48 3.13
C VAL A 113 -10.33 0.97 3.13
N VAL A 114 -9.37 1.26 3.99
CA VAL A 114 -8.76 2.59 4.19
C VAL A 114 -7.23 2.55 4.26
N ASP A 115 -6.66 1.43 4.67
CA ASP A 115 -5.24 1.14 4.52
C ASP A 115 -4.91 0.57 3.14
N TYR A 116 -3.86 1.08 2.52
CA TYR A 116 -3.43 0.64 1.19
C TYR A 116 -1.94 0.38 1.12
N MET A 117 -1.53 -0.52 0.22
CA MET A 117 -0.18 -0.60 -0.30
C MET A 117 -0.19 -0.15 -1.76
N ILE A 118 0.68 0.80 -2.10
CA ILE A 118 0.73 1.48 -3.40
C ILE A 118 2.16 1.41 -3.94
N THR A 119 2.31 1.18 -5.24
CA THR A 119 3.61 1.18 -5.89
C THR A 119 3.52 1.71 -7.33
N PRO A 120 4.59 2.33 -7.87
CA PRO A 120 4.64 2.71 -9.28
C PRO A 120 4.42 1.50 -10.19
N HIS A 121 3.73 1.70 -11.32
CA HIS A 121 3.45 0.62 -12.29
C HIS A 121 4.72 -0.14 -12.72
N ALA A 122 5.82 0.58 -12.92
CA ALA A 122 7.11 0.01 -13.31
C ALA A 122 7.70 -0.97 -12.28
N SER A 123 7.28 -0.89 -11.02
CA SER A 123 7.73 -1.78 -9.93
C SER A 123 6.66 -2.78 -9.48
N PHE A 124 5.46 -2.74 -10.06
CA PHE A 124 4.31 -3.52 -9.58
C PHE A 124 4.61 -5.01 -9.48
N THR A 125 5.20 -5.60 -10.52
CA THR A 125 5.51 -7.04 -10.59
C THR A 125 6.57 -7.50 -9.59
N LYS A 126 7.26 -6.57 -8.93
CA LYS A 126 8.24 -6.88 -7.87
C LYS A 126 7.56 -7.16 -6.54
N PHE A 127 6.31 -6.77 -6.37
CA PHE A 127 5.51 -7.05 -5.19
C PHE A 127 4.52 -8.17 -5.50
N TYR A 128 4.52 -9.21 -4.67
CA TYR A 128 3.69 -10.41 -4.86
C TYR A 128 3.23 -10.97 -3.52
N ASP A 129 2.33 -11.96 -3.56
CA ASP A 129 1.71 -12.55 -2.35
C ASP A 129 1.12 -11.48 -1.41
N PHE A 130 0.41 -10.50 -1.97
CA PHE A 130 -0.33 -9.52 -1.18
C PHE A 130 -1.46 -10.20 -0.40
N GLU A 131 -1.62 -9.82 0.86
CA GLU A 131 -2.62 -10.38 1.77
C GLU A 131 -3.03 -9.33 2.83
N VAL A 132 -4.29 -9.40 3.25
CA VAL A 132 -4.82 -8.64 4.39
C VAL A 132 -5.24 -9.62 5.49
N LYS A 133 -4.56 -9.53 6.64
CA LYS A 133 -4.82 -10.40 7.80
C LYS A 133 -5.52 -9.64 8.91
N LEU A 134 -6.70 -10.09 9.30
CA LEU A 134 -7.37 -9.52 10.48
C LEU A 134 -6.54 -9.85 11.71
N VAL A 135 -6.36 -8.87 12.60
CA VAL A 135 -5.61 -9.11 13.84
C VAL A 135 -6.33 -10.13 14.73
N SER A 136 -7.67 -10.20 14.68
CA SER A 136 -8.44 -11.25 15.35
C SER A 136 -8.02 -12.66 14.93
N ASP A 137 -7.82 -12.86 13.64
CA ASP A 137 -7.51 -14.17 13.07
C ASP A 137 -6.07 -14.55 13.44
N LEU A 138 -5.14 -13.59 13.36
CA LEU A 138 -3.76 -13.77 13.82
C LEU A 138 -3.67 -14.16 15.30
N LEU A 139 -4.48 -13.56 16.17
CA LEU A 139 -4.50 -13.89 17.59
C LEU A 139 -4.98 -15.34 17.82
N ILE A 140 -6.00 -15.78 17.08
CA ILE A 140 -6.51 -17.15 17.13
C ILE A 140 -5.45 -18.13 16.61
N ASP A 141 -4.89 -17.87 15.44
CA ASP A 141 -3.92 -18.74 14.77
C ASP A 141 -2.63 -18.94 15.60
N HIS A 142 -2.24 -17.91 16.36
CA HIS A 142 -1.06 -17.94 17.22
C HIS A 142 -1.37 -18.22 18.70
N ASN A 143 -2.62 -18.51 19.05
CA ASN A 143 -3.07 -18.76 20.42
C ASN A 143 -2.63 -17.65 21.41
N ILE A 144 -2.79 -16.39 21.00
CA ILE A 144 -2.44 -15.21 21.78
C ILE A 144 -3.70 -14.71 22.50
N GLU A 145 -3.67 -14.78 23.83
CA GLU A 145 -4.73 -14.20 24.65
C GLU A 145 -4.57 -12.69 24.79
N VAL A 146 -5.65 -11.95 24.54
CA VAL A 146 -5.70 -10.50 24.75
C VAL A 146 -5.99 -10.24 26.21
N HIS A 147 -5.15 -9.41 26.85
CA HIS A 147 -5.36 -9.01 28.22
C HIS A 147 -6.77 -8.37 28.39
N PRO A 148 -7.52 -8.63 29.49
CA PRO A 148 -8.91 -8.16 29.64
C PRO A 148 -9.11 -6.64 29.51
N ASN A 149 -8.06 -5.86 29.79
CA ASN A 149 -8.08 -4.39 29.67
C ASN A 149 -7.54 -3.87 28.32
N SER A 150 -7.21 -4.76 27.38
CA SER A 150 -6.70 -4.43 26.05
C SER A 150 -7.77 -4.67 25.00
N ARG A 151 -7.66 -3.96 23.88
CA ARG A 151 -8.51 -4.17 22.71
C ARG A 151 -7.67 -4.72 21.58
N VAL A 152 -8.27 -5.61 20.80
CA VAL A 152 -7.73 -6.01 19.50
C VAL A 152 -7.66 -4.74 18.63
N PRO A 153 -6.52 -4.47 17.97
CA PRO A 153 -6.45 -3.43 16.95
C PRO A 153 -7.56 -3.60 15.91
N ASP A 154 -8.18 -2.48 15.55
CA ASP A 154 -9.24 -2.41 14.56
C ASP A 154 -8.71 -2.35 13.13
N HIS A 155 -7.43 -2.02 12.93
CA HIS A 155 -6.75 -2.14 11.64
C HIS A 155 -6.11 -3.52 11.45
N SER A 156 -6.24 -4.04 10.24
CA SER A 156 -5.67 -5.30 9.77
C SER A 156 -4.19 -5.13 9.39
N VAL A 157 -3.47 -6.25 9.35
CA VAL A 157 -2.10 -6.29 8.84
C VAL A 157 -2.12 -6.48 7.34
N LEU A 158 -1.57 -5.51 6.60
CA LEU A 158 -1.30 -5.67 5.16
C LEU A 158 0.11 -6.23 4.99
N GLN A 159 0.25 -7.27 4.16
CA GLN A 159 1.51 -7.94 3.92
C GLN A 159 1.71 -8.15 2.42
N CYS A 160 2.95 -8.04 1.95
CA CYS A 160 3.36 -8.54 0.64
C CYS A 160 4.84 -8.98 0.70
N SER A 161 5.25 -9.75 -0.30
CA SER A 161 6.63 -10.11 -0.57
C SER A 161 7.22 -9.17 -1.63
N PHE A 162 8.53 -8.89 -1.53
CA PHE A 162 9.24 -8.04 -2.48
C PHE A 162 10.42 -8.80 -3.10
N ASP A 163 10.45 -8.92 -4.43
CA ASP A 163 11.58 -9.45 -5.17
C ASP A 163 12.68 -8.41 -5.31
N TYR A 164 13.83 -8.68 -4.69
CA TYR A 164 15.01 -7.84 -4.72
C TYR A 164 16.16 -8.43 -5.57
N SER A 165 15.90 -9.49 -6.34
CA SER A 165 16.88 -10.24 -7.14
C SER A 165 17.73 -9.33 -8.05
N GLU A 166 17.10 -8.41 -8.77
CA GLU A 166 17.76 -7.44 -9.66
C GLU A 166 18.71 -6.48 -8.94
N TYR A 167 18.55 -6.29 -7.63
CA TYR A 167 19.33 -5.34 -6.84
C TYR A 167 20.54 -5.98 -6.14
N ARG A 168 20.64 -7.32 -6.12
CA ARG A 168 21.79 -8.04 -5.52
C ARG A 168 23.10 -7.81 -6.28
N ASN A 169 23.03 -7.56 -7.58
CA ASN A 169 24.22 -7.50 -8.45
C ASN A 169 25.01 -6.18 -8.37
N TYR A 170 24.50 -5.16 -7.69
CA TYR A 170 25.18 -3.87 -7.52
C TYR A 170 26.00 -3.76 -6.23
N SER A 171 25.96 -4.78 -5.36
CA SER A 171 26.61 -4.75 -4.04
C SER A 171 27.94 -5.51 -3.96
N SER A 172 28.48 -5.98 -5.09
CA SER A 172 29.82 -6.57 -5.12
C SER A 172 30.81 -5.54 -5.69
N PRO A 173 31.70 -4.95 -4.90
CA PRO A 173 32.88 -4.30 -5.46
C PRO A 173 33.64 -5.36 -6.25
N GLN A 174 33.82 -5.15 -7.55
CA GLN A 174 34.92 -5.80 -8.25
C GLN A 174 36.20 -5.33 -7.55
N VAL A 175 36.71 -6.16 -6.63
CA VAL A 175 38.10 -6.06 -6.21
C VAL A 175 38.90 -6.32 -7.47
N ALA A 176 39.34 -5.22 -8.08
CA ALA A 176 40.27 -5.23 -9.19
C ALA A 176 41.50 -6.05 -8.75
N LYS A 177 41.56 -7.30 -9.22
CA LYS A 177 42.80 -8.06 -9.26
C LYS A 177 43.71 -7.41 -10.30
N ASN A 178 44.34 -6.31 -9.94
CA ASN A 178 45.50 -5.78 -10.64
C ASN A 178 46.61 -5.56 -9.61
N ALA A 179 47.12 -6.67 -9.09
CA ALA A 179 48.48 -6.75 -8.58
C ALA A 179 49.22 -7.72 -9.49
N ASN A 180 50.08 -7.16 -10.35
CA ASN A 180 51.30 -7.74 -10.93
C ASN A 180 51.65 -7.01 -12.24
N LEU A 181 52.35 -5.88 -12.12
CA LEU A 181 53.48 -5.48 -12.96
C LEU A 181 54.40 -4.60 -12.12
#